data_AF-A0A527GJW6-F1
#
_entry.id   AF-A0A527GJW6-F1
#
_cell.length_a   1.000
_cell.length_b   1.000
_cell.length_c   1.000
_cell.angle_alpha   90.00
_cell.angle_beta   90.00
_cell.angle_gamma   90.00
#
_symmetry.space_group_name_H-M   'P 1'
#
loop_
_entity.id
_entity.type
_entity.pdbx_description
1 polymer ?
#
loop_
_entity_poly.entity_id
_entity_poly.type
_entity_poly.pdbx_seq_one_letter_code
_entity_poly.pdbx_strand_id
1 'polypeptide(L)'
;IQGFFDIPTDNLFSVPVMARDVKAKYKQLGNVVVVSPDIGGVVRARALAKRFDAQLAIVDKRRERPGESEVMNIIGAVAGKDCLLIDDIVDSGGTLCNAADALLAN
;
A
#
# COMPACT_ATOMS: atom_id res chain seq x y z
N ILE A 1 -3.80 -2.80 19.90
CA ILE A 1 -2.83 -1.91 20.60
C ILE A 1 -3.53 -1.03 21.62
N GLN A 2 -4.50 -0.19 21.26
CA GLN A 2 -5.15 0.71 22.24
C GLN A 2 -5.74 -0.03 23.46
N GLY A 3 -6.35 -1.20 23.25
CA GLY A 3 -6.85 -2.04 24.36
C GLY A 3 -5.78 -2.71 25.24
N PHE A 4 -4.49 -2.42 25.05
CA PHE A 4 -3.40 -2.87 25.94
C PHE A 4 -3.05 -1.80 27.00
N PHE A 5 -3.69 -0.64 26.95
CA PHE A 5 -3.43 0.46 27.87
C PHE A 5 -4.68 0.73 28.72
N ASP A 6 -4.47 0.93 30.02
CA ASP A 6 -5.55 1.31 30.96
C ASP A 6 -5.80 2.82 31.01
N ILE A 7 -5.07 3.59 30.20
CA ILE A 7 -5.20 5.05 30.07
C ILE A 7 -5.76 5.43 28.70
N PRO A 8 -6.39 6.60 28.55
CA PRO A 8 -6.83 7.09 27.24
C PRO A 8 -5.68 7.16 26.23
N THR A 9 -5.93 6.72 25.01
CA THR A 9 -4.97 6.77 23.91
C THR A 9 -5.64 7.31 22.65
N ASP A 10 -4.98 8.25 21.99
CA ASP A 10 -5.40 8.78 20.69
C ASP A 10 -4.52 8.19 19.57
N ASN A 11 -5.14 7.43 18.67
CA ASN A 11 -4.45 6.87 17.50
C ASN A 11 -4.64 7.78 16.28
N LEU A 12 -3.65 8.63 16.03
CA LEU A 12 -3.66 9.57 14.91
C LEU A 12 -3.28 8.87 13.60
N PHE A 13 -3.93 9.25 12.50
CA PHE A 13 -3.69 8.65 11.17
C PHE A 13 -2.91 9.58 10.25
N SER A 14 -1.92 9.03 9.54
CA SER A 14 -1.07 9.74 8.57
C SER A 14 -1.73 9.95 7.20
N VAL A 15 -2.73 9.15 6.85
CA VAL A 15 -3.38 9.15 5.52
C VAL A 15 -3.85 10.53 5.05
N PRO A 16 -4.47 11.41 5.88
CA PRO A 16 -4.86 12.75 5.43
C PRO A 16 -3.68 13.62 5.00
N VAL A 17 -2.54 13.51 5.71
CA VAL A 17 -1.33 14.28 5.41
C VAL A 17 -0.67 13.75 4.14
N MET A 18 -0.55 12.44 4.00
CA MET A 18 -0.05 11.80 2.77
C MET A 18 -0.92 12.15 1.56
N ALA A 19 -2.25 12.12 1.71
CA ALA A 19 -3.17 12.47 0.64
C ALA A 19 -3.01 13.92 0.16
N ARG A 20 -2.76 14.85 1.09
CA ARG A 20 -2.50 16.25 0.76
C ARG A 20 -1.18 16.40 0.00
N ASP A 21 -0.12 15.74 0.43
CA ASP A 21 1.20 15.80 -0.23
C ASP A 21 1.14 15.24 -1.65
N VAL A 22 0.52 14.07 -1.83
CA VAL A 22 0.34 13.45 -3.14
C VAL A 22 -0.49 14.35 -4.06
N LYS A 23 -1.61 14.93 -3.60
CA LYS A 23 -2.40 15.88 -4.40
C LYS A 23 -1.62 17.13 -4.82
N ALA A 24 -0.71 17.61 -3.98
CA ALA A 24 0.10 18.77 -4.28
C ALA A 24 1.18 18.46 -5.35
N LYS A 25 1.73 17.25 -5.34
CA LYS A 25 2.84 16.84 -6.21
C LYS A 25 2.39 16.15 -7.50
N TYR A 26 1.32 15.36 -7.45
CA TYR A 26 0.78 14.57 -8.56
C TYR A 26 -0.50 15.21 -9.12
N LYS A 27 -0.37 15.87 -10.27
CA LYS A 27 -1.50 16.57 -10.91
C LYS A 27 -2.46 15.64 -11.68
N GLN A 28 -1.99 14.46 -12.09
CA GLN A 28 -2.77 13.50 -12.89
C GLN A 28 -3.17 12.27 -12.07
N LEU A 29 -4.10 12.44 -11.12
CA LEU A 29 -4.56 11.32 -10.29
C LEU A 29 -5.43 10.30 -11.04
N GLY A 30 -5.95 10.64 -12.23
CA GLY A 30 -6.82 9.75 -13.01
C GLY A 30 -6.12 8.48 -13.53
N ASN A 31 -4.78 8.46 -13.58
CA ASN A 31 -4.02 7.26 -13.94
C ASN A 31 -3.41 6.52 -12.74
N VAL A 32 -3.68 6.97 -11.51
CA VAL A 32 -3.10 6.39 -10.31
C VAL A 32 -3.88 5.16 -9.88
N VAL A 33 -3.15 4.10 -9.54
CA VAL A 33 -3.65 2.96 -8.76
C VAL A 33 -2.92 2.95 -7.43
N VAL A 34 -3.67 2.93 -6.32
CA VAL A 34 -3.06 2.81 -4.98
C VAL A 34 -2.81 1.34 -4.71
N VAL A 35 -1.61 0.99 -4.28
CA VAL A 35 -1.19 -0.39 -4.11
C VAL A 35 -0.89 -0.68 -2.64
N SER A 36 -1.51 -1.74 -2.12
CA SER A 36 -1.10 -2.33 -0.84
C SER A 36 0.02 -3.34 -1.09
N PRO A 37 1.20 -3.19 -0.46
CA PRO A 37 2.34 -4.08 -0.69
C PRO A 37 2.15 -5.48 -0.06
N ASP A 38 1.16 -5.62 0.82
CA ASP A 38 0.66 -6.91 1.31
C ASP A 38 -0.82 -6.85 1.72
N ILE A 39 -1.36 -7.96 2.22
CA ILE A 39 -2.75 -8.07 2.67
C ILE A 39 -3.02 -7.21 3.93
N GLY A 40 -2.05 -7.04 4.81
CA GLY A 40 -2.21 -6.30 6.07
C GLY A 40 -2.44 -4.81 5.84
N GLY A 41 -1.80 -4.24 4.81
CA GLY A 41 -1.92 -2.83 4.43
C GLY A 41 -3.23 -2.45 3.72
N VAL A 42 -4.11 -3.41 3.36
CA VAL A 42 -5.21 -3.17 2.39
C VAL A 42 -6.19 -2.10 2.86
N VAL A 43 -6.51 -2.08 4.16
CA VAL A 43 -7.43 -1.07 4.72
C VAL A 43 -6.84 0.34 4.59
N ARG A 44 -5.52 0.48 4.78
CA ARG A 44 -4.78 1.74 4.66
C ARG A 44 -4.71 2.21 3.21
N ALA A 45 -4.34 1.32 2.30
CA ALA A 45 -4.31 1.59 0.86
C ALA A 45 -5.70 2.00 0.35
N ARG A 46 -6.77 1.30 0.77
CA ARG A 46 -8.16 1.66 0.42
C ARG A 46 -8.56 3.03 0.94
N ALA A 47 -8.16 3.38 2.17
CA ALA A 47 -8.46 4.69 2.74
C ALA A 47 -7.82 5.83 1.95
N LEU A 48 -6.61 5.62 1.42
CA LEU A 48 -5.95 6.57 0.53
C LEU A 48 -6.62 6.60 -0.85
N ALA A 49 -6.90 5.45 -1.46
CA ALA A 49 -7.53 5.33 -2.77
C ALA A 49 -8.87 6.10 -2.85
N LYS A 50 -9.71 5.96 -1.81
CA LYS A 50 -10.99 6.70 -1.69
C LYS A 50 -10.83 8.22 -1.71
N ARG A 51 -9.70 8.76 -1.24
CA ARG A 51 -9.45 10.22 -1.24
C ARG A 51 -9.06 10.75 -2.62
N PHE A 52 -8.68 9.86 -3.53
CA PHE A 52 -8.28 10.18 -4.90
C PHE A 52 -9.29 9.70 -5.95
N ASP A 53 -10.33 8.97 -5.53
CA ASP A 53 -11.20 8.20 -6.44
C ASP A 53 -10.40 7.26 -7.35
N ALA A 54 -9.32 6.69 -6.79
CA ALA A 54 -8.38 5.82 -7.50
C ALA A 54 -8.75 4.34 -7.32
N GLN A 55 -8.30 3.51 -8.25
CA GLN A 55 -8.38 2.06 -8.13
C GLN A 55 -7.44 1.55 -7.03
N LEU A 56 -7.72 0.36 -6.52
CA LEU A 56 -6.92 -0.35 -5.52
C LEU A 56 -6.32 -1.60 -6.15
N ALA A 57 -5.02 -1.81 -5.95
CA ALA A 57 -4.36 -3.09 -6.20
C ALA A 57 -3.73 -3.62 -4.91
N ILE A 58 -3.52 -4.94 -4.85
CA ILE A 58 -2.98 -5.64 -3.69
C ILE A 58 -1.93 -6.61 -4.18
N VAL A 59 -0.78 -6.60 -3.52
CA VAL A 59 0.25 -7.61 -3.71
C VAL A 59 -0.01 -8.72 -2.70
N ASP A 60 -0.40 -9.91 -3.19
CA ASP A 60 -0.56 -11.12 -2.38
C ASP A 60 0.77 -11.88 -2.37
N LYS A 61 1.52 -11.73 -1.27
CA LYS A 61 2.74 -12.49 -1.02
C LYS A 61 2.38 -13.85 -0.41
N ARG A 62 2.57 -14.92 -1.18
CA ARG A 62 2.41 -16.29 -0.67
C ARG A 62 3.79 -16.88 -0.36
N ARG A 63 3.94 -17.36 0.88
CA ARG A 63 5.09 -18.15 1.32
C ARG A 63 4.64 -19.60 1.46
N GLU A 64 5.19 -20.49 0.64
CA GLU A 64 4.90 -21.92 0.78
C GLU A 64 5.60 -22.51 1.99
N ARG A 65 6.83 -22.05 2.31
CA ARG A 65 7.60 -22.46 3.50
C ARG A 65 8.50 -21.33 4.02
N PRO A 66 8.93 -21.40 5.31
CA PRO A 66 9.95 -20.50 5.83
C PRO A 66 11.25 -20.61 5.01
N GLY A 67 11.69 -19.52 4.39
CA GLY A 67 12.94 -19.45 3.62
C GLY A 67 12.83 -19.77 2.13
N GLU A 68 11.64 -20.05 1.59
CA GLU A 68 11.43 -20.22 0.14
C GLU A 68 11.03 -18.90 -0.56
N SER A 69 11.25 -18.85 -1.87
CA SER A 69 11.00 -17.69 -2.74
C SER A 69 9.55 -17.23 -2.65
N GLU A 70 9.33 -15.93 -2.43
CA GLU A 70 7.99 -15.33 -2.34
C GLU A 70 7.33 -15.35 -3.72
N VAL A 71 6.19 -16.02 -3.86
CA VAL A 71 5.35 -15.86 -5.06
C VAL A 71 4.48 -14.63 -4.85
N MET A 72 4.62 -13.65 -5.74
CA MET A 72 3.93 -12.36 -5.69
C MET A 72 2.84 -12.34 -6.75
N ASN A 73 1.58 -12.40 -6.31
CA ASN A 73 0.42 -12.23 -7.19
C ASN A 73 -0.14 -10.82 -7.04
N ILE A 74 -0.49 -10.19 -8.17
CA ILE A 74 -1.12 -8.87 -8.16
C ILE A 74 -2.62 -9.03 -8.37
N ILE A 75 -3.39 -8.52 -7.42
CA ILE A 75 -4.84 -8.46 -7.50
C ILE A 75 -5.22 -7.01 -7.82
N GLY A 76 -5.70 -6.78 -9.04
CA GLY A 76 -6.07 -5.46 -9.55
C GLY A 76 -5.42 -5.18 -10.92
N ALA A 77 -5.90 -4.15 -11.62
CA ALA A 77 -5.34 -3.74 -12.90
C ALA A 77 -4.25 -2.67 -12.69
N VAL A 78 -3.00 -3.01 -13.00
CA VAL A 78 -1.82 -2.16 -12.78
C VAL A 78 -1.07 -1.80 -14.07
N ALA A 79 -1.25 -2.57 -15.14
CA ALA A 79 -0.58 -2.33 -16.41
C ALA A 79 -0.89 -0.93 -16.97
N GLY A 80 0.15 -0.16 -17.28
CA GLY A 80 0.04 1.21 -17.77
C GLY A 80 -0.45 2.23 -16.74
N LYS A 81 -0.48 1.88 -15.45
CA LYS A 81 -0.91 2.76 -14.35
C LYS A 81 0.27 3.28 -13.54
N ASP A 82 0.08 4.46 -12.95
CA ASP A 82 1.01 5.00 -11.96
C ASP A 82 0.72 4.34 -10.61
N CYS A 83 1.61 3.44 -10.18
CA CYS A 83 1.41 2.66 -8.96
C CYS A 83 1.90 3.43 -7.72
N LEU A 84 0.98 3.77 -6.81
CA LEU A 84 1.28 4.42 -5.54
C LEU A 84 1.26 3.41 -4.39
N LEU A 85 2.44 2.89 -4.04
CA LEU A 85 2.62 2.00 -2.88
C LEU A 85 2.51 2.77 -1.56
N ILE A 86 1.75 2.23 -0.61
CA ILE A 86 1.62 2.78 0.75
C ILE A 86 1.64 1.68 1.80
N ASP A 87 2.39 1.91 2.88
CA ASP A 87 2.39 1.08 4.08
C ASP A 87 2.39 1.93 5.36
N ASP A 88 2.31 1.32 6.55
CA ASP A 88 2.52 2.05 7.80
C ASP A 88 3.99 2.28 8.14
N ILE A 89 4.86 1.32 7.82
CA ILE A 89 6.28 1.39 8.14
C ILE A 89 7.14 0.81 7.01
N VAL A 90 8.36 1.31 6.91
CA VAL A 90 9.42 0.71 6.10
C VAL A 90 10.56 0.36 7.05
N ASP A 91 10.84 -0.94 7.19
CA ASP A 91 11.96 -1.43 8.00
C ASP A 91 13.18 -1.73 7.10
N SER A 92 13.24 -2.93 6.51
CA SER A 92 14.32 -3.30 5.58
C SER A 92 14.10 -2.85 4.13
N GLY A 93 12.89 -2.41 3.79
CA GLY A 93 12.49 -2.06 2.42
C GLY A 93 12.18 -3.24 1.50
N GLY A 94 12.51 -4.48 1.88
CA GLY A 94 12.34 -5.67 1.02
C GLY A 94 10.91 -5.87 0.52
N THR A 95 9.90 -5.67 1.38
CA THR A 95 8.48 -5.78 0.98
C THR A 95 8.14 -4.78 -0.14
N LEU A 96 8.60 -3.53 -0.04
CA LEU A 96 8.30 -2.50 -1.03
C LEU A 96 9.07 -2.72 -2.33
N CYS A 97 10.35 -3.11 -2.26
CA CYS A 97 11.15 -3.41 -3.45
C CYS A 97 10.57 -4.61 -4.21
N ASN A 98 10.27 -5.72 -3.53
CA ASN A 98 9.69 -6.90 -4.16
C ASN A 98 8.31 -6.59 -4.78
N ALA A 99 7.50 -5.76 -4.09
CA ALA A 99 6.22 -5.30 -4.64
C ALA A 99 6.42 -4.42 -5.87
N ALA A 100 7.39 -3.51 -5.87
CA ALA A 100 7.71 -2.65 -7.01
C ALA A 100 8.19 -3.48 -8.21
N ASP A 101 9.07 -4.46 -8.01
CA ASP A 101 9.56 -5.35 -9.05
C ASP A 101 8.41 -6.16 -9.67
N ALA A 102 7.51 -6.69 -8.84
CA ALA A 102 6.32 -7.40 -9.31
C ALA A 102 5.41 -6.48 -10.14
N LEU A 103 5.19 -5.23 -9.70
CA LEU A 103 4.37 -4.26 -10.43
C LEU A 103 4.99 -3.87 -11.78
N LEU A 104 6.31 -3.72 -11.85
CA LEU A 104 7.04 -3.37 -13.08
C LEU A 104 7.07 -4.51 -14.10
N ALA A 105 6.91 -5.76 -13.66
CA ALA A 105 6.88 -6.93 -14.53
C ALA A 105 5.52 -7.14 -15.25
N ASN A 106 4.52 -6.27 -15.02
CA ASN A 106 3.17 -6.34 -15.58
C ASN A 106 2.86 -5.18 -16.54
#